data_AF-A0A7C7XBH0-F1
#
_entry.id   AF-A0A7C7XBH0-F1
#
_cell.length_a   1.000
_cell.length_b   1.000
_cell.length_c   1.000
_cell.angle_alpha   90.00
_cell.angle_beta   90.00
_cell.angle_gamma   90.00
#
_symmetry.space_group_name_H-M   'P 1'
#
loop_
_entity.id
_entity.type
_entity.pdbx_description
1 polymer ?
#
loop_
_entity_poly.entity_id
_entity_poly.type
_entity_poly.pdbx_seq_one_letter_code
_entity_poly.pdbx_strand_id
1 'polypeptide(L)' 'MVTEARARNDKHVANYLVEHHYKSVNRPFACCQPRDLMDQVRNFCSFMEFENKMTRETIDFAVENYFSII' A
#
# COMPACT_ATOMS: atom_id res chain seq x y z
N MET A 1 10.53 0.94 -25.93
CA MET A 1 10.95 1.93 -24.92
C MET A 1 10.34 1.48 -23.60
N VAL A 2 11.09 0.69 -22.83
CA VAL A 2 10.63 0.10 -21.57
C VAL A 2 11.01 1.10 -20.48
N THR A 3 10.06 1.93 -20.06
CA THR A 3 10.33 3.04 -19.14
C THR A 3 10.58 2.50 -17.74
N GLU A 4 11.84 2.51 -17.32
CA GLU A 4 12.29 2.19 -15.96
C GLU A 4 11.86 3.28 -14.96
N ALA A 5 10.57 3.43 -14.71
CA ALA A 5 10.05 4.19 -13.58
C ALA A 5 10.08 3.33 -12.30
N ARG A 6 11.26 2.78 -11.96
CA ARG A 6 11.43 2.01 -10.72
C ARG A 6 11.54 2.94 -9.51
N ALA A 7 10.49 2.96 -8.69
CA ALA A 7 10.59 2.95 -7.22
C ALA A 7 11.32 4.14 -6.53
N ARG A 8 11.29 5.36 -7.06
CA ARG A 8 12.05 6.48 -6.44
C ARG A 8 11.40 7.08 -5.18
N ASN A 9 10.18 6.71 -4.81
CA ASN A 9 9.49 7.21 -3.59
C ASN A 9 9.01 6.14 -2.59
N ASP A 10 9.31 4.86 -2.82
CA ASP A 10 8.67 3.75 -2.08
C ASP A 10 9.07 3.69 -0.60
N LYS A 11 10.29 4.07 -0.24
CA LYS A 11 10.76 3.96 1.16
C LYS A 11 9.98 4.85 2.12
N HIS A 12 9.60 6.05 1.70
CA HIS A 12 8.84 6.97 2.55
C HIS A 12 7.41 6.49 2.79
N VAL A 13 6.78 5.93 1.75
CA VAL A 13 5.41 5.41 1.84
C VAL A 13 5.36 4.09 2.60
N ALA A 14 6.35 3.21 2.41
CA ALA A 14 6.47 1.99 3.21
C ALA A 14 6.71 2.29 4.70
N ASN A 15 7.57 3.26 5.01
CA ASN A 15 7.75 3.70 6.40
C ASN A 15 6.46 4.29 6.97
N TYR A 16 5.72 5.08 6.18
CA TYR A 16 4.42 5.60 6.59
C TYR A 16 3.43 4.48 6.91
N LEU A 17 3.32 3.45 6.07
CA LEU A 17 2.49 2.26 6.33
C LEU A 17 2.85 1.63 7.69
N VAL A 18 4.14 1.41 7.95
CA VAL A 18 4.60 0.77 9.19
C VAL A 18 4.34 1.65 10.42
N GLU A 19 4.73 2.91 10.39
CA GLU A 19 4.59 3.79 11.56
C GLU A 19 3.12 4.13 11.84
N HIS A 20 2.34 4.43 10.80
CA HIS A 20 1.00 4.97 10.94
C HIS A 20 -0.12 3.91 10.99
N HIS A 21 0.03 2.77 10.31
CA HIS A 21 -1.05 1.77 10.22
C HIS A 21 -0.76 0.47 10.97
N TYR A 22 0.51 0.25 11.35
CA TYR A 22 0.91 -0.87 12.19
C TYR A 22 1.22 -0.44 13.62
N LYS A 23 2.28 0.34 13.82
CA LYS A 23 2.78 0.65 15.17
C LYS A 23 1.82 1.53 15.97
N SER A 24 1.22 2.55 15.35
CA SER A 24 0.31 3.49 16.03
C SER A 24 -0.88 2.83 16.72
N VAL A 25 -1.37 1.72 16.16
CA VAL A 25 -2.52 0.94 16.64
C VAL A 25 -2.11 -0.42 17.20
N ASN A 26 -0.79 -0.65 17.38
CA ASN A 26 -0.20 -1.88 17.89
C ASN A 26 -0.66 -3.15 17.13
N ARG A 27 -0.76 -3.05 15.80
CA ARG A 27 -1.15 -4.17 14.94
C ARG A 27 0.03 -5.13 14.74
N PRO A 28 -0.19 -6.45 14.86
CA PRO A 28 0.87 -7.44 14.62
C PRO A 28 1.29 -7.45 13.14
N PHE A 29 2.59 -7.61 12.90
CA PHE A 29 3.12 -7.85 11.57
C PHE A 29 2.89 -9.31 11.16
N ALA A 30 2.09 -9.53 10.12
CA ALA A 30 1.96 -10.84 9.49
C ALA A 30 2.57 -10.81 8.09
N CYS A 31 3.32 -11.87 7.73
CA CYS A 31 4.06 -11.94 6.48
C CYS A 31 3.18 -11.84 5.22
N CYS A 32 1.88 -12.14 5.32
CA CYS A 32 0.93 -12.06 4.20
C CYS A 32 0.44 -10.63 3.92
N GLN A 33 0.29 -9.80 4.95
CA GLN A 33 -0.37 -8.49 4.83
C GLN A 33 0.34 -7.53 3.86
N PRO A 34 1.68 -7.42 3.83
CA PRO A 34 2.34 -6.51 2.89
C PRO A 34 2.03 -6.87 1.44
N ARG A 35 2.03 -8.17 1.09
CA ARG A 35 1.71 -8.64 -0.25
C ARG A 35 0.25 -8.33 -0.59
N ASP A 36 -0.67 -8.67 0.31
CA ASP A 36 -2.10 -8.46 0.09
C ASP A 36 -2.44 -6.98 -0.08
N LEU A 37 -1.84 -6.10 0.74
CA LEU A 37 -1.99 -4.66 0.62
C LEU A 37 -1.46 -4.14 -0.72
N MET A 38 -0.32 -4.64 -1.20
CA MET A 38 0.19 -4.26 -2.52
C MET A 38 -0.72 -4.75 -3.65
N ASP A 39 -1.28 -5.95 -3.52
CA ASP A 39 -2.23 -6.49 -4.50
C ASP A 39 -3.52 -5.66 -4.52
N GLN A 40 -4.01 -5.19 -3.36
CA GLN A 40 -5.15 -4.25 -3.29
C GLN A 40 -4.82 -2.89 -3.93
N VAL A 41 -3.65 -2.31 -3.66
CA VAL A 41 -3.21 -1.05 -4.31
C VAL A 41 -3.21 -1.21 -5.83
N ARG A 42 -2.62 -2.30 -6.34
CA ARG A 42 -2.59 -2.57 -7.79
C ARG A 42 -3.98 -2.71 -8.38
N ASN A 43 -4.86 -3.45 -7.72
CA ASN A 43 -6.24 -3.65 -8.16
C ASN A 43 -7.00 -2.33 -8.19
N PHE A 44 -6.84 -1.51 -7.14
CA PHE A 44 -7.46 -0.19 -7.06
C PHE A 44 -6.97 0.74 -8.18
N CYS A 45 -5.66 0.86 -8.38
CA CYS A 45 -5.09 1.66 -9.46
C CYS A 45 -5.57 1.16 -10.83
N SER A 46 -5.61 -0.16 -11.05
CA SER A 46 -6.08 -0.74 -12.30
C SER A 46 -7.57 -0.48 -12.55
N PHE A 47 -8.40 -0.55 -11.51
CA PHE A 47 -9.83 -0.31 -11.62
C PHE A 47 -10.14 1.17 -11.91
N MET A 48 -9.38 2.08 -11.29
CA MET A 48 -9.54 3.52 -11.45
C MET A 48 -8.79 4.09 -12.68
N GLU A 49 -8.12 3.23 -13.46
CA GLU A 49 -7.25 3.63 -14.57
C GLU A 49 -6.15 4.63 -14.17
N PHE A 50 -5.68 4.55 -12.92
CA PHE A 50 -4.60 5.36 -12.39
C PHE A 50 -3.24 4.76 -12.70
N GLU A 51 -2.22 5.62 -12.72
CA GLU A 51 -0.83 5.15 -12.75
C GLU A 51 -0.56 4.28 -11.53
N ASN A 52 0.03 3.10 -11.75
CA ASN A 52 0.33 2.13 -10.70
C ASN A 52 1.50 2.66 -9.84
N LYS A 53 1.14 3.52 -8.87
CA LYS A 53 2.06 4.21 -7.98
C LYS A 53 1.65 3.95 -6.54
N MET A 54 2.65 3.61 -5.73
CA MET A 54 2.49 3.50 -4.29
C MET A 54 2.53 4.90 -3.68
N THR A 55 1.35 5.48 -3.43
CA THR A 55 1.19 6.77 -2.72
C THR A 55 0.53 6.54 -1.37
N ARG A 56 0.55 7.55 -0.48
CA ARG A 56 -0.12 7.44 0.83
C ARG A 56 -1.60 7.17 0.67
N GLU A 57 -2.24 7.84 -0.27
CA GLU A 57 -3.68 7.76 -0.54
C GLU A 57 -4.07 6.35 -0.99
N THR A 58 -3.30 5.74 -1.90
CA THR A 58 -3.55 4.35 -2.33
C THR A 58 -3.34 3.34 -1.20
N ILE A 59 -2.39 3.61 -0.30
CA ILE A 59 -2.11 2.75 0.86
C ILE A 59 -3.19 2.90 1.92
N ASP A 60 -3.66 4.12 2.19
CA ASP A 60 -4.75 4.38 3.13
C ASP A 60 -6.01 3.66 2.67
N PHE A 61 -6.35 3.76 1.39
CA PHE A 61 -7.45 3.01 0.79
C PHE A 61 -7.30 1.49 0.98
N ALA A 62 -6.12 0.93 0.67
CA ALA A 62 -5.87 -0.50 0.82
C ALA A 62 -5.92 -0.97 2.28
N VAL A 63 -5.39 -0.18 3.21
CA VAL A 63 -5.41 -0.48 4.66
C VAL A 63 -6.83 -0.43 5.20
N GLU A 64 -7.57 0.63 4.86
CA GLU A 64 -8.96 0.80 5.26
C GLU A 64 -9.79 -0.41 4.80
N ASN A 65 -9.66 -0.79 3.53
CA ASN A 65 -10.38 -1.94 2.99
C ASN A 65 -9.91 -3.28 3.60
N TYR A 66 -8.59 -3.56 3.63
CA TYR A 66 -8.05 -4.82 4.14
C TYR A 66 -8.40 -5.08 5.62
N PHE A 67 -8.44 -4.04 6.45
CA PHE A 67 -8.74 -4.16 7.88
C PHE A 67 -10.16 -3.76 8.28
N SER A 68 -11.03 -3.41 7.31
CA SER A 68 -12.45 -3.09 7.55
C SER A 68 -13.28 -4.30 7.98
N ILE A 69 -12.84 -5.52 7.60
CA ILE A 69 -13.53 -6.76 7.94
C ILE A 69 -13.00 -7.24 9.30
N ILE A 70 -13.77 -7.00 10.35
CA ILE A 70 -13.56 -7.50 11.72
C ILE A 70 -14.52 -8.66 11.97
#